data_AF-A0A969S0F1-F1
#
_entry.id   AF-A0A969S0F1-F1
#
_cell.length_a   1.000
_cell.length_b   1.000
_cell.length_c   1.000
_cell.angle_alpha   90.00
_cell.angle_beta   90.00
_cell.angle_gamma   90.00
#
_symmetry.space_group_name_H-M   'P 1'
#
loop_
_entity.id
_entity.type
_entity.pdbx_description
1 polymer ?
#
loop_
_entity_poly.entity_id
_entity_poly.type
_entity_poly.pdbx_seq_one_letter_code
_entity_poly.pdbx_strand_id
1 'polypeptide(L)'
;MSKTSLANALGHTQRRTDTVMRASGNVIFEIDVASRTITWSGDTVAVLGWTVDEINTVTRWNEKVHPDDVERLVGVREQLTSGALASIALEYRIYKADGSVIQLGINAYGANGLNF
;
A
#
# COMPACT_ATOMS: atom_id res chain seq x y z
N MET A 1 -27.58 -20.45 10.96
CA MET A 1 -27.21 -19.33 10.08
C MET A 1 -26.92 -19.89 8.68
N SER A 2 -27.54 -19.36 7.62
CA SER A 2 -27.42 -19.95 6.27
C SER A 2 -26.25 -19.36 5.49
N LYS A 3 -25.71 -20.10 4.52
CA LYS A 3 -24.61 -19.66 3.63
C LYS A 3 -24.94 -18.34 2.90
N THR A 4 -26.23 -18.08 2.67
CA THR A 4 -26.75 -16.87 2.03
C THR A 4 -26.66 -15.63 2.94
N SER A 5 -26.85 -15.76 4.26
CA SER A 5 -26.70 -14.62 5.17
C SER A 5 -25.24 -14.19 5.34
N LEU A 6 -24.31 -15.16 5.28
CA LEU A 6 -22.87 -14.88 5.33
C LEU A 6 -22.39 -14.18 4.05
N ALA A 7 -22.80 -14.66 2.87
CA ALA A 7 -22.43 -14.06 1.59
C ALA A 7 -22.97 -12.64 1.42
N ASN A 8 -24.21 -12.38 1.88
CA ASN A 8 -24.80 -11.04 1.82
C ASN A 8 -24.13 -10.06 2.80
N ALA A 9 -23.76 -10.51 4.01
CA ALA A 9 -23.03 -9.69 4.98
C ALA A 9 -21.60 -9.35 4.49
N LEU A 10 -20.92 -10.32 3.88
CA LEU A 10 -19.61 -10.12 3.25
C LEU A 10 -19.71 -9.13 2.08
N GLY A 11 -20.68 -9.30 1.18
CA GLY A 11 -20.86 -8.41 0.03
C GLY A 11 -21.27 -6.98 0.42
N HIS A 12 -22.05 -6.80 1.49
CA HIS A 12 -22.38 -5.46 1.99
C HIS A 12 -21.18 -4.77 2.65
N THR A 13 -20.38 -5.53 3.40
CA THR A 13 -19.16 -5.02 4.04
C THR A 13 -18.11 -4.63 3.00
N GLN A 14 -17.86 -5.49 2.00
CA GLN A 14 -16.93 -5.21 0.90
C GLN A 14 -17.32 -3.94 0.13
N ARG A 15 -18.58 -3.80 -0.29
CA ARG A 15 -19.03 -2.58 -1.00
C ARG A 15 -18.84 -1.31 -0.19
N ARG A 16 -19.07 -1.36 1.12
CA ARG A 16 -18.90 -0.18 1.98
C ARG A 16 -17.43 0.18 2.14
N THR A 17 -16.56 -0.82 2.32
CA THR A 17 -15.10 -0.63 2.36
C THR A 17 -14.58 -0.04 1.06
N ASP A 18 -15.02 -0.57 -0.09
CA ASP A 18 -14.62 -0.06 -1.41
C ASP A 18 -15.05 1.40 -1.63
N THR A 19 -16.27 1.75 -1.20
CA THR A 19 -16.79 3.11 -1.31
C THR A 19 -15.99 4.09 -0.46
N VAL A 20 -15.69 3.73 0.79
CA VAL A 20 -14.89 4.57 1.69
C VAL A 20 -13.47 4.73 1.17
N MET A 21 -12.84 3.65 0.70
CA MET A 21 -11.49 3.70 0.13
C MET A 21 -11.43 4.67 -1.06
N ARG A 22 -12.36 4.54 -2.02
CA ARG A 22 -12.44 5.43 -3.20
C ARG A 22 -12.65 6.90 -2.83
N ALA A 23 -13.49 7.19 -1.85
CA ALA A 23 -13.76 8.56 -1.41
C ALA A 23 -12.62 9.18 -0.58
N SER A 24 -11.82 8.34 0.10
CA SER A 24 -10.79 8.81 1.03
C SER A 24 -9.50 9.30 0.37
N GLY A 25 -9.29 9.00 -0.92
CA GLY A 25 -8.03 9.27 -1.60
C GLY A 25 -6.86 8.39 -1.10
N ASN A 26 -7.15 7.26 -0.46
CA ASN A 26 -6.14 6.32 0.02
C ASN A 26 -6.16 5.01 -0.75
N VAL A 27 -5.03 4.31 -0.68
CA VAL A 27 -4.86 2.92 -1.11
C VAL A 27 -4.20 2.13 0.01
N ILE A 28 -4.47 0.83 0.05
CA ILE A 28 -3.77 -0.12 0.93
C ILE A 28 -2.79 -0.91 0.08
N PHE A 29 -1.63 -1.20 0.64
CA PHE A 29 -0.63 -2.06 0.02
C PHE A 29 -0.19 -3.15 0.99
N GLU A 30 0.15 -4.29 0.43
CA GLU A 30 0.75 -5.42 1.15
C GLU A 30 1.98 -5.86 0.37
N ILE A 31 3.08 -6.12 1.08
CA ILE A 31 4.32 -6.59 0.48
C ILE A 31 4.54 -8.04 0.88
N ASP A 32 4.59 -8.93 -0.11
CA ASP A 32 5.13 -10.27 0.10
C ASP A 32 6.66 -10.19 0.13
N VAL A 33 7.25 -10.46 1.29
CA VAL A 33 8.70 -10.26 1.51
C VAL A 33 9.54 -11.22 0.67
N ALA A 34 9.08 -12.45 0.45
CA ALA A 34 9.83 -13.49 -0.25
C ALA A 34 9.91 -13.21 -1.76
N SER A 35 8.77 -12.88 -2.37
CA SER A 35 8.64 -12.61 -3.81
C SER A 35 8.85 -11.14 -4.17
N ARG A 36 8.85 -10.23 -3.17
CA ARG A 36 8.93 -8.77 -3.34
C ARG A 36 7.82 -8.20 -4.21
N THR A 37 6.67 -8.88 -4.22
CA THR A 37 5.46 -8.42 -4.90
C THR A 37 4.65 -7.50 -4.00
N ILE A 38 3.90 -6.59 -4.61
CA ILE A 38 3.02 -5.66 -3.92
C ILE A 38 1.59 -5.90 -4.40
N THR A 39 0.72 -6.22 -3.47
CA THR A 39 -0.73 -6.26 -3.71
C THR A 39 -1.33 -4.93 -3.29
N TRP A 40 -2.17 -4.35 -4.14
CA TRP A 40 -2.83 -3.07 -3.90
C TRP A 40 -4.34 -3.24 -3.78
N SER A 41 -4.94 -2.49 -2.87
CA SER A 41 -6.39 -2.35 -2.72
C SER A 41 -6.80 -0.87 -2.77
N GLY A 42 -7.84 -0.56 -3.53
CA GLY A 42 -8.27 0.81 -3.81
C GLY A 42 -7.98 1.24 -5.25
N ASP A 43 -8.18 2.52 -5.55
CA ASP A 43 -8.04 3.07 -6.90
C ASP A 43 -6.64 3.68 -7.09
N THR A 44 -5.65 2.85 -7.42
CA THR A 44 -4.25 3.30 -7.56
C THR A 44 -4.07 4.31 -8.69
N VAL A 45 -4.88 4.23 -9.75
CA VAL A 45 -4.82 5.19 -10.85
C VAL A 45 -5.32 6.55 -10.37
N ALA A 46 -6.47 6.60 -9.69
CA ALA A 46 -6.99 7.87 -9.18
C ALA A 46 -6.08 8.50 -8.11
N VAL A 47 -5.49 7.69 -7.22
CA VAL A 47 -4.69 8.18 -6.08
C VAL A 47 -3.23 8.46 -6.47
N LEU A 48 -2.58 7.48 -7.11
CA LEU A 48 -1.13 7.49 -7.39
C LEU A 48 -0.81 7.80 -8.85
N GLY A 49 -1.76 7.64 -9.77
CA GLY A 49 -1.56 7.84 -11.20
C GLY A 49 -1.04 6.60 -11.95
N TRP A 50 -0.93 5.46 -11.29
CA TRP A 50 -0.33 4.24 -11.85
C TRP A 50 -1.28 3.05 -11.74
N THR A 51 -1.28 2.19 -12.76
CA THR A 51 -1.97 0.90 -12.71
C THR A 51 -1.25 -0.04 -11.75
N VAL A 52 -1.97 -1.02 -11.19
CA VAL A 52 -1.37 -2.03 -10.30
C VAL A 52 -0.16 -2.70 -10.95
N ASP A 53 -0.27 -3.07 -12.24
CA ASP A 53 0.82 -3.72 -12.96
C ASP A 53 2.07 -2.86 -13.10
N GLU A 54 1.95 -1.53 -13.08
CA GLU A 54 3.12 -0.64 -13.12
C GLU A 54 3.83 -0.51 -11.78
N ILE A 55 3.20 -0.93 -10.67
CA ILE A 55 3.69 -0.77 -9.29
C ILE A 55 3.55 -2.04 -8.43
N ASN A 56 3.42 -3.21 -9.06
CA ASN A 56 3.18 -4.50 -8.38
C ASN A 56 4.44 -5.16 -7.80
N THR A 57 5.60 -4.49 -7.81
CA THR A 57 6.82 -4.99 -7.17
C THR A 57 7.54 -3.88 -6.42
N VAL A 58 8.32 -4.26 -5.40
CA VAL A 58 9.16 -3.32 -4.64
C VAL A 58 10.12 -2.56 -5.56
N THR A 59 10.65 -3.24 -6.58
CA THR A 59 11.54 -2.61 -7.57
C THR A 59 10.81 -1.53 -8.37
N ARG A 60 9.65 -1.88 -8.94
CA ARG A 60 8.82 -0.93 -9.70
C ARG A 60 8.34 0.25 -8.86
N TRP A 61 8.04 0.02 -7.58
CA TRP A 61 7.70 1.10 -6.66
C TRP A 61 8.89 2.03 -6.41
N ASN A 62 10.07 1.49 -6.11
CA ASN A 62 11.27 2.29 -5.86
C ASN A 62 11.65 3.16 -7.07
N GLU A 63 11.37 2.74 -8.31
CA GLU A 63 11.55 3.56 -9.52
C GLU A 63 10.66 4.81 -9.56
N LYS A 64 9.55 4.82 -8.80
CA LYS A 64 8.67 5.99 -8.68
C LYS A 64 9.10 6.92 -7.56
N VAL A 65 9.97 6.47 -6.65
CA VAL A 65 10.41 7.25 -5.50
C VAL A 65 11.46 8.26 -5.94
N HIS A 66 11.41 9.47 -5.37
CA HIS A 66 12.44 10.47 -5.61
C HIS A 66 13.82 9.93 -5.18
N PRO A 67 14.89 10.09 -5.98
CA PRO A 67 16.20 9.49 -5.71
C PRO A 67 16.73 9.71 -4.29
N ASP A 68 16.61 10.93 -3.78
CA ASP A 68 17.02 11.30 -2.40
C ASP A 68 16.29 10.53 -1.29
N ASP A 69 15.10 9.98 -1.58
CA ASP A 69 14.28 9.26 -0.60
C ASP A 69 14.48 7.73 -0.68
N VAL A 70 15.11 7.21 -1.75
CA VAL A 70 15.22 5.77 -2.02
C VAL A 70 15.99 5.04 -0.92
N GLU A 71 17.18 5.51 -0.58
CA GLU A 71 18.06 4.85 0.40
C GLU A 71 17.39 4.77 1.78
N ARG A 72 16.80 5.89 2.22
CA ARG A 72 16.02 5.98 3.46
C ARG A 72 14.85 5.00 3.46
N LEU A 73 14.09 4.93 2.37
CA LEU A 73 12.92 4.04 2.26
C LEU A 73 13.34 2.56 2.27
N VAL A 74 14.45 2.22 1.62
CA VAL A 74 15.02 0.86 1.64
C VAL A 74 15.37 0.44 3.06
N GLY A 75 16.13 1.27 3.78
CA GLY A 75 16.56 0.95 5.15
C GLY A 75 15.37 0.81 6.13
N VAL A 76 14.36 1.67 6.01
CA VAL A 76 13.16 1.57 6.85
C VAL A 76 12.34 0.31 6.53
N ARG A 77 12.19 -0.03 5.25
CA ARG A 77 11.51 -1.27 4.84
C ARG A 77 12.24 -2.51 5.38
N GLU A 78 13.57 -2.56 5.31
CA GLU A 78 14.36 -3.68 5.84
C GLU A 78 14.19 -3.84 7.36
N GLN A 79 14.18 -2.73 8.10
CA GLN A 79 13.91 -2.74 9.54
C GLN A 79 12.49 -3.23 9.86
N LEU A 80 11.48 -2.84 9.07
CA LEU A 80 10.11 -3.32 9.23
C LEU A 80 10.00 -4.82 8.92
N THR A 81 10.60 -5.29 7.82
CA THR A 81 10.51 -6.71 7.40
C THR A 81 11.34 -7.65 8.25
N SER A 82 12.43 -7.17 8.86
CA SER A 82 13.22 -7.94 9.84
C SER A 82 12.56 -7.99 11.22
N GLY A 83 11.53 -7.18 11.47
CA GLY A 83 10.87 -7.06 12.77
C GLY A 83 11.60 -6.16 13.76
N ALA A 84 12.66 -5.45 13.34
CA ALA A 84 13.31 -4.43 14.16
C ALA A 84 12.36 -3.25 14.46
N LEU A 85 11.45 -2.96 13.52
CA LEU A 85 10.32 -2.05 13.72
C LEU A 85 9.01 -2.82 13.61
N ALA A 86 8.06 -2.53 14.50
CA ALA A 86 6.71 -3.09 14.45
C ALA A 86 5.81 -2.31 13.46
N SER A 87 6.03 -1.01 13.35
CA SER A 87 5.29 -0.12 12.45
C SER A 87 6.13 1.09 12.06
N ILE A 88 5.70 1.75 11.00
CA ILE A 88 6.26 2.99 10.47
C ILE A 88 5.15 3.97 10.11
N ALA A 89 5.42 5.26 10.30
CA ALA A 89 4.67 6.35 9.73
C ALA A 89 5.69 7.30 9.12
N LEU A 90 5.65 7.50 7.80
CA LEU A 90 6.63 8.34 7.12
C LEU A 90 6.05 8.98 5.86
N GLU A 91 6.63 10.12 5.50
CA GLU A 91 6.38 10.82 4.25
C GLU A 91 7.62 10.77 3.35
N TYR A 92 7.38 10.69 2.05
CA TYR A 92 8.43 10.70 1.02
C TYR A 92 7.86 11.15 -0.31
N ARG A 93 8.75 11.50 -1.24
CA ARG A 93 8.34 11.99 -2.56
C ARG A 93 8.25 10.86 -3.57
N ILE A 94 7.22 10.92 -4.41
CA ILE A 94 7.11 10.09 -5.61
C ILE A 94 6.88 10.94 -6.86
N TYR A 95 7.27 10.41 -8.01
CA TYR A 95 6.86 10.89 -9.32
C TYR A 95 5.53 10.25 -9.72
N LYS A 96 4.58 11.10 -10.08
CA LYS A 96 3.35 10.69 -10.77
C LYS A 96 3.62 10.39 -12.24
N ALA A 97 2.65 9.75 -12.90
CA ALA A 97 2.73 9.44 -14.33
C ALA A 97 2.88 10.67 -15.23
N ASP A 98 2.41 11.83 -14.78
CA ASP A 98 2.58 13.12 -15.47
C ASP A 98 3.95 13.81 -15.20
N GLY A 99 4.82 13.17 -14.41
CA GLY A 99 6.13 13.70 -14.02
C GLY A 99 6.11 14.67 -12.84
N SER A 100 4.94 15.01 -12.30
CA SER A 100 4.84 15.83 -11.08
C SER A 100 5.36 15.07 -9.87
N VAL A 101 5.95 15.82 -8.93
CA VAL A 101 6.41 15.27 -7.64
C VAL A 101 5.36 15.56 -6.58
N ILE A 102 4.93 14.53 -5.86
CA ILE A 102 4.02 14.67 -4.72
C ILE A 102 4.65 14.15 -3.43
N GLN A 103 4.21 14.69 -2.31
CA GLN A 103 4.42 14.10 -0.99
C GLN A 103 3.40 12.97 -0.78
N LEU A 104 3.88 11.78 -0.43
CA LEU A 104 3.06 10.63 -0.10
C LEU A 104 3.35 10.22 1.34
N GLY A 105 2.31 10.23 2.17
CA GLY A 105 2.34 9.66 3.52
C GLY A 105 1.94 8.19 3.51
N ILE A 106 2.68 7.36 4.23
CA ILE A 106 2.34 5.95 4.44
C ILE A 106 2.35 5.60 5.93
N ASN A 107 1.44 4.70 6.29
CA ASN A 107 1.52 3.93 7.52
C ASN A 107 1.67 2.47 7.13
N ALA A 108 2.63 1.76 7.71
CA ALA A 108 2.85 0.36 7.44
C ALA A 108 3.18 -0.40 8.73
N TYR A 109 2.76 -1.65 8.77
CA TYR A 109 2.90 -2.53 9.92
C TYR A 109 3.62 -3.80 9.47
N GLY A 110 4.59 -4.25 10.27
CA GLY A 110 5.22 -5.56 10.05
C GLY A 110 4.23 -6.68 10.37
N ALA A 111 4.48 -7.88 9.86
CA ALA A 111 3.65 -9.06 10.15
C ALA A 111 3.50 -9.34 11.67
N ASN A 112 4.50 -8.96 12.46
CA ASN A 112 4.48 -9.09 13.92
C ASN A 112 3.71 -7.96 14.65
N GLY A 113 3.24 -6.94 13.93
CA GLY A 113 2.56 -5.76 14.47
C GLY A 113 1.03 -5.83 14.45
N LEU A 114 0.43 -6.83 13.78
CA LEU A 114 -1.01 -7.02 13.68
C LEU A 114 -1.47 -8.11 14.67
N ASN A 115 -1.54 -7.78 15.95
CA ASN A 115 -2.25 -8.61 16.92
C ASN A 115 -3.74 -8.27 16.84
N PHE A 116 -4.54 -9.16 16.24
CA PHE A 116 -6.01 -9.15 16.32
C PHE A 116 -6.49 -10.04 17.46
#